data_AF-A0A252F225-F1
#
_entry.id   AF-A0A252F225-F1
#
_cell.length_a   1.000
_cell.length_b   1.000
_cell.length_c   1.000
_cell.angle_alpha   90.00
_cell.angle_beta   90.00
_cell.angle_gamma   90.00
#
_symmetry.space_group_name_H-M   'P 1'
#
loop_
_entity.id
_entity.type
_entity.pdbx_description
1 polymer ?
#
loop_
_entity_poly.entity_id
_entity_poly.type
_entity_poly.pdbx_seq_one_letter_code
_entity_poly.pdbx_strand_id
1 'polypeptide(L)'
;EKLYRYMKDMMDTEGIFLEPSACAAVHGAVCMNTESETRRYLEDNQLVSRMANTTQIVWATGGGLVPQTIRDDYMRTAAELEKDS
;
A
#
# COMPACT_ATOMS: atom_id res chain seq x y z
N GLU A 1 -4.99 -9.75 4.15
CA GLU A 1 -3.79 -9.60 4.99
C GLU A 1 -2.96 -8.36 4.65
N LYS A 2 -2.22 -8.33 3.53
CA LYS A 2 -1.31 -7.20 3.18
C LYS A 2 -1.96 -5.80 3.18
N LEU A 3 -3.21 -5.67 2.73
CA LEU A 3 -3.92 -4.39 2.69
C LEU A 3 -4.16 -3.79 4.10
N TYR A 4 -4.44 -4.63 5.09
CA TYR A 4 -4.60 -4.19 6.48
C TYR A 4 -3.27 -3.75 7.08
N ARG A 5 -2.17 -4.43 6.72
CA ARG A 5 -0.82 -3.99 7.09
C ARG A 5 -0.49 -2.62 6.51
N TYR A 6 -0.69 -2.42 5.19
CA TYR A 6 -0.45 -1.12 4.57
C TYR A 6 -1.33 0.00 5.14
N MET A 7 -2.59 -0.29 5.46
CA MET A 7 -3.45 0.68 6.16
C MET A 7 -2.85 1.10 7.49
N LYS A 8 -2.41 0.13 8.29
CA LYS A 8 -1.80 0.39 9.60
C LYS A 8 -0.49 1.16 9.44
N ASP A 9 0.38 0.75 8.53
CA ASP A 9 1.64 1.45 8.23
C ASP A 9 1.39 2.91 7.85
N MET A 10 0.42 3.19 6.97
CA MET A 10 0.05 4.56 6.59
C MET A 10 -0.43 5.40 7.77
N MET A 11 -1.17 4.79 8.69
CA MET A 11 -1.61 5.47 9.91
C MET A 11 -0.43 5.71 10.87
N ASP A 12 0.44 4.72 11.03
CA ASP A 12 1.57 4.75 11.98
C ASP A 12 2.69 5.70 11.50
N THR A 13 2.96 5.78 10.20
CA THR A 13 4.04 6.59 9.63
C THR A 13 3.59 7.98 9.20
N GLU A 14 2.43 8.10 8.55
CA GLU A 14 1.96 9.36 7.97
C GLU A 14 0.76 9.97 8.73
N GLY A 15 0.15 9.25 9.68
CA GLY A 15 -1.07 9.70 10.35
C GLY A 15 -2.29 9.77 9.43
N ILE A 16 -2.26 9.06 8.30
CA ILE A 16 -3.33 9.08 7.29
C ILE A 16 -4.10 7.77 7.33
N PHE A 17 -5.39 7.86 7.62
CA PHE A 17 -6.29 6.72 7.51
C PHE A 17 -6.72 6.51 6.06
N LEU A 18 -6.40 5.34 5.51
CA LEU A 18 -6.91 4.83 4.25
C LEU A 18 -7.73 3.57 4.52
N GLU A 19 -8.88 3.40 3.88
CA GLU A 19 -9.56 2.10 3.96
C GLU A 19 -8.75 1.00 3.26
N PRO A 20 -8.93 -0.29 3.62
CA PRO A 20 -8.11 -1.37 3.05
C PRO A 20 -8.10 -1.43 1.51
N SER A 21 -9.23 -1.15 0.85
CA SER A 21 -9.33 -1.06 -0.61
C SER A 21 -8.45 0.05 -1.20
N ALA A 22 -8.37 1.20 -0.54
CA ALA A 22 -7.53 2.33 -0.98
C ALA A 22 -6.02 2.03 -0.85
N CYS A 23 -5.65 1.04 -0.03
CA CYS A 23 -4.25 0.62 0.15
C CYS A 23 -3.72 -0.28 -0.98
N ALA A 24 -4.55 -0.72 -1.93
CA ALA A 24 -4.09 -1.54 -3.05
C ALA A 24 -3.05 -0.82 -3.92
N ALA A 25 -3.16 0.50 -4.04
CA ALA A 25 -2.20 1.32 -4.78
C ALA A 25 -0.80 1.36 -4.12
N VAL A 26 -0.74 1.28 -2.78
CA VAL A 26 0.54 1.18 -2.03
C VAL A 26 1.26 -0.12 -2.39
N HIS A 27 0.51 -1.23 -2.51
CA HIS A 27 1.09 -2.51 -2.86
C HIS A 27 1.79 -2.48 -4.23
N GLY A 28 1.20 -1.79 -5.21
CA GLY A 28 1.81 -1.62 -6.54
C GLY A 28 3.17 -0.92 -6.49
N ALA A 29 3.31 0.12 -5.67
CA ALA A 29 4.58 0.83 -5.49
C ALA A 29 5.65 -0.05 -4.83
N VAL A 30 5.26 -0.89 -3.85
CA VAL A 30 6.17 -1.86 -3.21
C VAL A 30 6.65 -2.91 -4.21
N CYS A 31 5.73 -3.48 -4.99
CA CYS A 31 6.04 -4.55 -5.94
C CYS A 31 6.90 -4.09 -7.13
N MET A 32 6.95 -2.78 -7.41
CA MET A 32 7.61 -2.25 -8.61
C MET A 32 9.10 -2.64 -8.72
N ASN A 33 9.77 -2.79 -7.58
CA ASN A 33 11.19 -3.15 -7.52
C ASN A 33 11.45 -4.61 -7.17
N THR A 34 10.42 -5.40 -6.83
CA THR A 34 10.58 -6.76 -6.30
C THR A 34 10.04 -7.85 -7.22
N GLU A 35 9.05 -7.53 -8.07
CA GLU A 35 8.39 -8.54 -8.91
C GLU A 35 9.07 -8.70 -10.27
N SER A 36 9.18 -9.95 -10.73
CA SER A 36 9.79 -10.30 -12.02
C SER A 36 9.04 -9.71 -13.21
N GLU A 37 7.71 -9.64 -13.13
CA GLU A 37 6.87 -9.08 -14.19
C GLU A 37 7.12 -7.58 -14.37
N THR A 38 7.30 -6.84 -13.28
CA THR A 38 7.62 -5.42 -13.35
C THR A 38 9.03 -5.20 -13.86
N ARG A 39 9.99 -6.03 -13.45
CA ARG A 39 11.35 -5.99 -14.01
C ARG A 39 11.34 -6.18 -15.54
N ARG A 40 10.60 -7.17 -16.04
CA ARG A 40 10.47 -7.41 -17.49
C ARG A 40 9.90 -6.18 -18.20
N TYR A 41 8.83 -5.57 -17.65
CA TYR A 41 8.27 -4.34 -18.20
C TYR A 41 9.30 -3.20 -18.25
N LEU A 42 10.11 -3.02 -17.20
CA LEU A 42 11.14 -1.98 -17.17
C LEU A 42 12.25 -2.23 -18.21
N GLU A 43 12.64 -3.49 -18.42
CA GLU A 43 13.63 -3.89 -19.43
C GLU A 43 13.10 -3.67 -20.85
N ASP A 44 11.89 -4.16 -21.15
CA ASP A 44 11.24 -4.02 -22.46
C ASP A 44 11.04 -2.55 -22.87
N ASN A 45 10.84 -1.67 -21.89
CA ASN A 45 10.62 -0.24 -22.09
C ASN A 45 11.86 0.64 -21.84
N GLN A 46 13.04 0.04 -21.61
CA GLN A 46 14.31 0.76 -21.36
C GLN A 46 14.24 1.76 -20.20
N LEU A 47 13.49 1.41 -19.15
CA LEU A 47 13.24 2.25 -17.98
C LEU A 47 14.14 1.93 -16.78
N VAL A 48 14.85 0.80 -16.78
CA VAL A 48 15.67 0.33 -15.64
C VAL A 48 16.62 1.41 -15.11
N SER A 49 17.33 2.11 -15.99
CA SER A 49 18.29 3.17 -15.61
C SER A 49 17.62 4.44 -15.06
N ARG A 50 16.31 4.62 -15.28
CA ARG A 50 15.55 5.79 -14.82
C ARG A 50 14.93 5.59 -13.45
N MET A 51 14.80 4.35 -12.98
CA MET A 51 14.11 4.01 -11.74
C MET A 51 14.65 4.75 -10.51
N ALA A 52 15.95 5.02 -10.46
CA ALA A 52 16.60 5.75 -9.37
C ALA A 52 16.02 7.16 -9.14
N ASN A 53 15.44 7.79 -10.16
CA ASN A 53 14.86 9.14 -10.09
C ASN A 53 13.34 9.14 -10.34
N THR A 54 12.66 8.00 -10.13
CA THR A 54 11.21 7.92 -10.30
C THR A 54 10.46 8.41 -9.07
N THR A 55 9.32 9.06 -9.29
CA THR A 55 8.35 9.40 -8.24
C THR A 55 7.16 8.46 -8.39
N GLN A 56 6.85 7.72 -7.33
CA GLN A 56 5.68 6.85 -7.28
C GLN A 56 4.49 7.65 -6.73
N ILE A 57 3.48 7.89 -7.56
CA ILE A 57 2.26 8.60 -7.15
C ILE A 57 1.22 7.55 -6.80
N VAL A 58 0.95 7.40 -5.50
CA VAL A 58 -0.10 6.52 -4.99
C VAL A 58 -1.43 7.28 -4.95
N TRP A 59 -2.46 6.75 -5.62
CA TRP A 59 -3.80 7.34 -5.60
C TRP A 59 -4.69 6.63 -4.57
N ALA A 60 -4.86 7.25 -3.41
CA ALA A 60 -5.82 6.81 -2.41
C ALA A 60 -7.26 7.14 -2.85
N THR A 61 -8.11 6.13 -2.96
CA THR A 61 -9.49 6.29 -3.49
C THR A 61 -10.56 6.46 -2.42
N GLY A 62 -10.27 6.20 -1.14
CA GLY A 62 -11.28 6.14 -0.09
C GLY A 62 -10.73 6.13 1.33
N GLY A 63 -11.63 6.11 2.31
CA GLY A 63 -11.32 6.14 3.75
C GLY A 63 -11.91 7.33 4.49
N GLY A 64 -12.03 8.49 3.84
CA GLY A 64 -12.46 9.74 4.48
C GLY A 64 -13.86 9.69 5.11
N LEU A 65 -14.79 8.95 4.50
CA LEU A 65 -16.18 8.81 4.95
C LEU A 65 -16.42 7.57 5.82
N VAL A 66 -15.38 6.75 6.09
CA VAL A 66 -15.52 5.56 6.91
C VAL A 66 -15.81 5.96 8.36
N PRO A 67 -16.92 5.51 8.98
CA PRO A 67 -17.25 5.83 10.36
C PRO A 67 -16.21 5.30 11.35
N GLN A 68 -16.01 5.99 12.48
CA GLN A 68 -14.99 5.63 13.47
C GLN A 68 -15.09 4.17 13.93
N THR A 69 -16.30 3.67 14.18
CA THR A 69 -16.54 2.28 14.59
C THR A 69 -15.98 1.26 13.60
N ILE A 70 -16.11 1.55 12.30
CA ILE A 70 -15.58 0.68 11.24
C ILE A 70 -14.06 0.80 11.13
N ARG A 71 -13.50 2.01 11.34
CA ARG A 71 -12.04 2.20 11.40
C ARG A 71 -11.43 1.39 12.54
N ASP A 72 -12.07 1.41 13.71
CA ASP A 72 -11.64 0.67 14.90
C ASP A 72 -11.67 -0.85 14.63
N ASP A 73 -12.70 -1.34 13.93
CA ASP A 73 -12.78 -2.73 13.50
C ASP A 73 -11.63 -3.11 12.55
N TYR A 74 -11.32 -2.27 11.57
CA TYR A 74 -10.19 -2.52 10.67
C TYR A 74 -8.85 -2.52 11.41
N MET A 75 -8.64 -1.60 12.35
CA MET A 75 -7.41 -1.54 13.14
C MET A 75 -7.25 -2.78 14.03
N ARG A 76 -8.35 -3.28 14.60
CA ARG A 76 -8.35 -4.54 15.34
C ARG A 76 -7.97 -5.71 14.44
N THR A 77 -8.57 -5.82 13.25
CA THR A 77 -8.20 -6.86 12.27
C THR A 77 -6.73 -6.76 11.89
N ALA A 78 -6.18 -5.56 11.68
CA ALA A 78 -4.76 -5.39 11.38
C ALA A 78 -3.86 -5.90 12.53
N ALA A 79 -4.20 -5.57 13.79
CA ALA A 79 -3.46 -6.00 14.96
C ALA A 79 -3.56 -7.52 15.24
N GLU A 80 -4.67 -8.16 14.85
CA GLU A 80 -4.81 -9.62 14.92
C GLU A 80 -3.90 -10.30 13.89
N LEU A 81 -3.85 -9.80 12.65
CA LEU A 81 -2.99 -10.35 11.60
C LEU A 81 -1.49 -10.20 11.91
N GLU A 82 -1.09 -9.17 12.65
CA GLU A 82 0.30 -9.02 13.12
C GLU A 82 0.72 -10.07 14.15
N LYS A 83 -0.21 -10.62 14.93
CA LYS A 83 0.09 -11.64 15.96
C LYS A 83 0.30 -13.04 15.37
N ASP A 84 -0.29 -13.29 14.20
CA ASP A 84 -0.23 -14.56 13.49
C ASP A 84 0.93 -14.64 12.47
N SER A 85 1.71 -13.56 12.33
CA SER A 85 2.85 -13.41 11.40
C SER A 85 4.20 -13.59 12.09
#